data_AF-A0A1H4B7L3-F1
#
_entry.id   AF-A0A1H4B7L3-F1
#
_cell.length_a   1.000
_cell.length_b   1.000
_cell.length_c   1.000
_cell.angle_alpha   90.00
_cell.angle_beta   90.00
_cell.angle_gamma   90.00
#
_symmetry.space_group_name_H-M   'P 1'
#
loop_
_entity.id
_entity.type
_entity.pdbx_description
1 polymer ?
#
loop_
_entity_poly.entity_id
_entity_poly.type
_entity_poly.pdbx_seq_one_letter_code
_entity_poly.pdbx_strand_id
1 'polypeptide(L)'
;MMAFWQQLPQTPPDRLAVDGALPLSFEQLHNRATQLRNTHPELYGKALALEYTSTTEFLCALLAFDGWCSALYLLPDTTQELAMPADLMHWPADTAVKTPLSELCHSTEPALETVWYLATSGTTGTPKWIPHRFASLCRAVKSNPASALRWGLCYQPYRFAGLQVLLQSALSGACLIDASSGDAHQRMQVFKRYQVNALSATPSLWRQLLMTNQLAELPLLQLTLGGEIADQPLLTKLQQLFPTARVLHIYASTEAGVGFSVSDGQAGFPEAWLQQTRSGIQMRINAEHHLCIKPATVPVRSQHIVVDADGFIDTSDVVQLKSGRVLFLGRANGAINVGGNKVHPEQVEQVLLQHEAVLQARVYGKASSVLGQLVVADVVAKPGSDLKKLPSQLMQLCLTQLQRYQIPTRYHWVSELANNSSGKLSRKESNV
;
A
#
# COMPACT_ATOMS: atom_id res chain seq x y z
N MET A 1 -3.31 2.20 27.84
CA MET A 1 -3.34 2.20 26.36
C MET A 1 -4.49 1.29 25.95
N MET A 2 -5.39 1.70 25.04
CA MET A 2 -6.50 0.83 24.63
C MET A 2 -6.03 -0.15 23.55
N ALA A 3 -6.27 -1.44 23.75
CA ALA A 3 -5.99 -2.48 22.75
C ALA A 3 -6.95 -2.37 21.55
N PHE A 4 -6.60 -2.96 20.42
CA PHE A 4 -7.37 -2.90 19.17
C PHE A 4 -8.85 -3.27 19.38
N TRP A 5 -9.10 -4.38 20.08
CA TRP A 5 -10.46 -4.85 20.35
C TRP A 5 -11.32 -3.86 21.16
N GLN A 6 -10.72 -3.01 21.99
CA GLN A 6 -11.41 -1.99 22.79
C GLN A 6 -11.76 -0.74 21.98
N GLN A 7 -11.18 -0.60 20.77
CA GLN A 7 -11.37 0.56 19.90
C GLN A 7 -12.34 0.27 18.74
N LEU A 8 -12.92 -0.93 18.69
CA LEU A 8 -13.98 -1.22 17.73
C LEU A 8 -15.20 -0.31 18.02
N PRO A 9 -15.84 0.23 16.97
CA PRO A 9 -17.01 1.07 17.14
C PRO A 9 -18.19 0.26 17.67
N GLN A 10 -19.05 0.91 18.43
CA GLN A 10 -20.37 0.38 18.75
C GLN A 10 -21.22 0.45 17.48
N THR A 11 -21.62 -0.72 16.96
CA THR A 11 -22.43 -0.84 15.74
C THR A 11 -23.66 -1.70 16.01
N PRO A 12 -24.71 -1.60 15.17
CA PRO A 12 -25.81 -2.57 15.19
C PRO A 12 -25.30 -4.03 15.08
N PRO A 13 -25.95 -5.00 15.74
CA PRO A 13 -25.57 -6.43 15.73
C PRO A 13 -25.35 -7.05 14.34
N ASP A 14 -26.14 -6.59 13.37
CA ASP A 14 -26.16 -7.07 11.98
C ASP A 14 -25.18 -6.32 11.06
N ARG A 15 -24.49 -5.28 11.56
CA ARG A 15 -23.49 -4.55 10.78
C ARG A 15 -22.32 -5.46 10.44
N LEU A 16 -22.16 -5.74 9.15
CA LEU A 16 -21.05 -6.53 8.63
C LEU A 16 -19.72 -5.78 8.76
N ALA A 17 -18.75 -6.42 9.41
CA ALA A 17 -17.35 -6.02 9.44
C ALA A 17 -16.61 -6.54 8.21
N VAL A 18 -16.89 -7.78 7.82
CA VAL A 18 -16.37 -8.42 6.60
C VAL A 18 -17.55 -9.02 5.82
N ASP A 19 -17.59 -8.79 4.52
CA ASP A 19 -18.57 -9.37 3.61
C ASP A 19 -17.87 -10.12 2.48
N GLY A 20 -18.43 -11.26 2.07
CA GLY A 20 -17.73 -12.24 1.26
C GLY A 20 -18.45 -13.58 1.20
N ALA A 21 -17.70 -14.68 1.08
CA ALA A 21 -18.27 -16.04 1.12
C ALA A 21 -18.76 -16.41 2.53
N LEU A 22 -18.07 -15.92 3.56
CA LEU A 22 -18.39 -16.11 4.98
C LEU A 22 -18.50 -14.72 5.63
N PRO A 23 -19.66 -14.05 5.53
CA PRO A 23 -19.87 -12.74 6.11
C PRO A 23 -19.80 -12.81 7.65
N LEU A 24 -19.28 -11.74 8.25
CA LEU A 24 -19.12 -11.64 9.70
C LEU A 24 -19.50 -10.25 10.19
N SER A 25 -20.40 -10.17 11.17
CA SER A 25 -20.73 -8.91 11.82
C SER A 25 -19.66 -8.47 12.81
N PHE A 26 -19.65 -7.18 13.18
CA PHE A 26 -18.75 -6.67 14.23
C PHE A 26 -18.94 -7.40 15.57
N GLU A 27 -20.17 -7.76 15.92
CA GLU A 27 -20.47 -8.54 17.13
C GLU A 27 -19.87 -9.94 17.05
N GLN A 28 -20.09 -10.65 15.93
CA GLN A 28 -19.52 -11.98 15.72
C GLN A 28 -17.99 -11.96 15.70
N LEU A 29 -17.39 -10.91 15.11
CA LEU A 29 -15.96 -10.66 15.09
C LEU A 29 -15.41 -10.48 16.51
N HIS A 30 -16.07 -9.68 17.33
CA HIS A 30 -15.70 -9.50 18.73
C HIS A 30 -15.80 -10.81 19.53
N ASN A 31 -16.91 -11.54 19.39
CA ASN A 31 -17.13 -12.81 20.09
C ASN A 31 -16.07 -13.86 19.71
N ARG A 32 -15.73 -13.97 18.41
CA ARG A 32 -14.67 -14.88 17.94
C ARG A 32 -13.29 -14.48 18.48
N ALA A 33 -12.95 -13.20 18.45
CA ALA A 33 -11.66 -12.73 18.98
C ALA A 33 -11.53 -13.01 20.49
N THR A 34 -12.60 -12.80 21.26
CA THR A 34 -12.66 -13.14 22.69
C THR A 34 -12.53 -14.65 22.92
N GLN A 35 -13.22 -15.46 22.13
CA GLN A 35 -13.10 -16.92 22.20
C GLN A 35 -11.66 -17.38 21.92
N LEU A 36 -11.01 -16.84 20.88
CA LEU A 36 -9.62 -17.16 20.53
C LEU A 36 -8.65 -16.88 21.68
N ARG A 37 -8.78 -15.73 22.36
CA ARG A 37 -7.96 -15.42 23.54
C ARG A 37 -8.16 -16.44 24.64
N ASN A 38 -9.42 -16.73 24.96
CA ASN A 38 -9.75 -17.60 26.06
C ASN A 38 -9.25 -19.02 25.78
N THR A 39 -9.39 -19.55 24.56
CA THR A 39 -8.94 -20.91 24.24
C THR A 39 -7.43 -21.05 24.05
N HIS A 40 -6.69 -19.93 24.02
CA HIS A 40 -5.23 -19.89 23.82
C HIS A 40 -4.49 -19.05 24.88
N PRO A 41 -4.63 -19.39 26.18
CA PRO A 41 -3.95 -18.67 27.25
C PRO A 41 -2.42 -18.76 27.18
N GLU A 42 -1.89 -19.83 26.57
CA GLU A 42 -0.46 -20.06 26.36
C GLU A 42 0.22 -19.00 25.50
N LEU A 43 -0.55 -18.26 24.69
CA LEU A 43 -0.04 -17.19 23.83
C LEU A 43 0.17 -15.87 24.58
N TYR A 44 -0.32 -15.73 25.81
CA TYR A 44 -0.18 -14.50 26.58
C TYR A 44 1.29 -14.11 26.77
N GLY A 45 1.64 -12.87 26.42
CA GLY A 45 3.00 -12.35 26.51
C GLY A 45 4.00 -12.93 25.52
N LYS A 46 3.60 -13.85 24.63
CA LYS A 46 4.48 -14.45 23.62
C LYS A 46 4.59 -13.59 22.37
N ALA A 47 5.65 -13.82 21.58
CA ALA A 47 5.77 -13.27 20.24
C ALA A 47 5.11 -14.25 19.25
N LEU A 48 4.23 -13.71 18.39
CA LEU A 48 3.40 -14.51 17.49
C LEU A 48 3.67 -14.14 16.03
N ALA A 49 3.96 -15.13 15.21
CA ALA A 49 3.96 -15.06 13.76
C ALA A 49 2.54 -15.31 13.25
N LEU A 50 1.95 -14.31 12.61
CA LEU A 50 0.59 -14.35 12.08
C LEU A 50 0.62 -14.59 10.58
N GLU A 51 0.16 -15.76 10.18
CA GLU A 51 -0.01 -16.16 8.78
C GLU A 51 -1.37 -15.69 8.24
N TYR A 52 -1.38 -15.36 6.96
CA TYR A 52 -2.59 -14.94 6.27
C TYR A 52 -3.30 -16.14 5.62
N THR A 53 -4.45 -16.52 6.18
CA THR A 53 -5.30 -17.59 5.63
C THR A 53 -6.54 -17.02 4.95
N SER A 54 -7.22 -16.09 5.61
CA SER A 54 -8.34 -15.34 5.05
C SER A 54 -8.46 -13.98 5.75
N THR A 55 -9.10 -13.01 5.11
CA THR A 55 -9.35 -11.69 5.72
C THR A 55 -10.07 -11.82 7.07
N THR A 56 -11.05 -12.72 7.19
CA THR A 56 -11.82 -12.93 8.41
C THR A 56 -10.94 -13.47 9.55
N GLU A 57 -10.24 -14.58 9.32
CA GLU A 57 -9.40 -15.20 10.36
C GLU A 57 -8.22 -14.30 10.75
N PHE A 58 -7.63 -13.60 9.77
CA PHE A 58 -6.56 -12.65 10.02
C PHE A 58 -7.03 -11.48 10.88
N LEU A 59 -8.18 -10.87 10.57
CA LEU A 59 -8.75 -9.78 11.37
C LEU A 59 -9.14 -10.25 12.79
N CYS A 60 -9.74 -11.45 12.91
CA CYS A 60 -10.01 -12.08 14.20
C CYS A 60 -8.73 -12.24 15.03
N ALA A 61 -7.65 -12.74 14.42
CA ALA A 61 -6.38 -12.96 15.11
C ALA A 61 -5.72 -11.64 15.53
N LEU A 62 -5.75 -10.60 14.69
CA LEU A 62 -5.25 -9.27 15.05
C LEU A 62 -6.01 -8.70 16.26
N LEU A 63 -7.34 -8.82 16.27
CA LEU A 63 -8.17 -8.40 17.39
C LEU A 63 -7.93 -9.24 18.64
N ALA A 64 -7.76 -10.55 18.47
CA ALA A 64 -7.52 -11.47 19.58
C ALA A 64 -6.13 -11.23 20.20
N PHE A 65 -5.10 -10.97 19.41
CA PHE A 65 -3.74 -11.03 19.92
C PHE A 65 -3.08 -9.67 20.16
N ASP A 66 -3.65 -8.57 19.66
CA ASP A 66 -3.25 -7.22 20.08
C ASP A 66 -3.70 -6.93 21.53
N GLY A 67 -2.75 -6.53 22.37
CA GLY A 67 -2.93 -6.41 23.82
C GLY A 67 -2.85 -7.73 24.58
N TRP A 68 -2.61 -8.87 23.90
CA TRP A 68 -2.49 -10.20 24.51
C TRP A 68 -1.08 -10.77 24.33
N CYS A 69 -0.54 -10.68 23.12
CA CYS A 69 0.83 -11.06 22.78
C CYS A 69 1.79 -9.87 22.96
N SER A 70 3.07 -10.13 23.23
CA SER A 70 4.08 -9.07 23.30
C SER A 70 4.46 -8.53 21.91
N ALA A 71 4.39 -9.36 20.88
CA ALA A 71 4.67 -8.97 19.50
C ALA A 71 3.82 -9.77 18.49
N LEU A 72 3.48 -9.13 17.38
CA LEU A 72 2.82 -9.74 16.22
C LEU A 72 3.68 -9.53 14.97
N TYR A 73 4.16 -10.61 14.36
CA TYR A 73 4.90 -10.60 13.09
C TYR A 73 3.93 -10.95 11.98
N LEU A 74 3.53 -9.98 11.16
CA LEU A 74 2.58 -10.23 10.07
C LEU A 74 3.33 -10.87 8.90
N LEU A 75 3.17 -12.17 8.72
CA LEU A 75 3.95 -12.93 7.77
C LEU A 75 3.47 -12.69 6.33
N PRO A 76 4.38 -12.34 5.41
CA PRO A 76 4.08 -12.37 3.99
C PRO A 76 4.06 -13.80 3.45
N ASP A 77 3.45 -14.00 2.28
CA ASP A 77 3.38 -15.31 1.59
C ASP A 77 4.75 -15.96 1.35
N THR A 78 5.85 -15.20 1.41
CA THR A 78 7.21 -15.71 1.23
C THR A 78 8.12 -15.18 2.33
N THR A 79 8.67 -16.08 3.13
CA THR A 79 9.53 -15.77 4.29
C THR A 79 10.99 -16.19 4.11
N GLN A 80 11.36 -16.81 2.98
CA GLN A 80 12.69 -17.42 2.75
C GLN A 80 13.88 -16.46 2.94
N GLU A 81 13.69 -15.16 2.75
CA GLU A 81 14.74 -14.14 2.90
C GLU A 81 14.58 -13.29 4.18
N LEU A 82 13.56 -13.56 5.01
CA LEU A 82 13.32 -12.86 6.28
C LEU A 82 13.99 -13.62 7.42
N ALA A 83 14.88 -12.93 8.14
CA ALA A 83 15.42 -13.45 9.40
C ALA A 83 14.28 -13.52 10.44
N MET A 84 13.95 -14.72 10.87
CA MET A 84 12.91 -14.98 11.87
C MET A 84 13.52 -15.08 13.28
N PRO A 85 12.93 -14.43 14.29
CA PRO A 85 13.23 -14.70 15.69
C PRO A 85 13.04 -16.17 16.06
N ALA A 86 13.90 -16.71 16.93
CA ALA A 86 13.92 -18.14 17.29
C ALA A 86 12.69 -18.61 18.09
N ASP A 87 12.14 -17.75 18.95
CA ASP A 87 11.06 -18.09 19.90
C ASP A 87 9.66 -17.64 19.42
N LEU A 88 9.42 -17.67 18.10
CA LEU A 88 8.13 -17.29 17.53
C LEU A 88 7.14 -18.45 17.56
N MET A 89 5.99 -18.23 18.19
CA MET A 89 4.84 -19.11 18.02
C MET A 89 4.16 -18.78 16.68
N HIS A 90 3.62 -19.76 15.98
CA HIS A 90 2.93 -19.55 14.70
C HIS A 90 1.41 -19.62 14.87
N TRP A 91 0.71 -18.80 14.11
CA TRP A 91 -0.75 -18.80 14.08
C TRP A 91 -1.30 -18.62 12.66
N PRO A 92 -2.26 -19.46 12.23
CA PRO A 92 -2.79 -20.60 12.97
C PRO A 92 -1.74 -21.71 13.13
N ALA A 93 -1.67 -22.35 14.30
CA ALA A 93 -0.77 -23.49 14.50
C ALA A 93 -1.40 -24.77 13.90
N ASP A 94 -0.61 -25.60 13.21
CA ASP A 94 -1.06 -26.91 12.69
C ASP A 94 -1.58 -27.85 13.81
N THR A 95 -1.20 -27.60 15.07
CA THR A 95 -1.49 -28.47 16.22
C THR A 95 -2.01 -27.71 17.45
N ALA A 96 -2.81 -26.66 17.27
CA ALA A 96 -3.36 -25.91 18.40
C ALA A 96 -4.25 -26.82 19.27
N VAL A 97 -3.74 -27.25 20.43
CA VAL A 97 -4.54 -27.93 21.47
C VAL A 97 -5.56 -26.91 21.97
N LYS A 98 -6.83 -27.09 21.61
CA LYS A 98 -7.90 -26.24 22.12
C LYS A 98 -8.14 -26.61 23.57
N THR A 99 -7.85 -25.70 24.51
CA THR A 99 -8.35 -25.87 25.88
C THR A 99 -9.88 -25.81 25.84
N PRO A 100 -10.60 -26.83 26.34
CA PRO A 100 -12.06 -26.84 26.34
C PRO A 100 -12.61 -25.61 27.07
N LEU A 101 -13.67 -24.99 26.51
CA LEU A 101 -14.31 -23.81 27.11
C LEU A 101 -14.73 -24.00 28.58
N SER A 102 -14.98 -25.25 28.99
CA SER A 102 -15.33 -25.64 30.36
C SER A 102 -14.18 -25.53 31.37
N GLU A 103 -12.93 -25.46 30.90
CA GLU A 103 -11.71 -25.37 31.74
C GLU A 103 -11.14 -23.94 31.78
N LEU A 104 -11.80 -23.00 31.09
CA LEU A 104 -11.32 -21.63 30.95
C LEU A 104 -11.82 -20.75 32.08
N CYS A 105 -10.90 -20.25 32.89
CA CYS A 105 -11.14 -19.05 33.68
C CYS A 105 -11.20 -17.84 32.73
N HIS A 106 -12.16 -16.93 32.91
CA HIS A 106 -12.11 -15.62 32.25
C HIS A 106 -10.74 -15.00 32.52
N SER A 107 -9.91 -14.84 31.50
CA SER A 107 -8.59 -14.26 31.71
C SER A 107 -8.74 -12.82 32.19
N THR A 108 -8.28 -12.57 33.41
CA THR A 108 -8.25 -11.23 34.03
C THR A 108 -6.92 -10.51 33.75
N GLU A 109 -6.12 -11.06 32.84
CA GLU A 109 -4.79 -10.56 32.52
C GLU A 109 -4.85 -9.12 31.97
N PRO A 110 -3.94 -8.24 32.41
CA PRO A 110 -3.90 -6.87 31.91
C PRO A 110 -3.47 -6.84 30.45
N ALA A 111 -4.00 -5.86 29.70
CA ALA A 111 -3.60 -5.64 28.32
C ALA A 111 -2.12 -5.24 28.21
N LEU A 112 -1.37 -5.94 27.38
CA LEU A 112 0.05 -5.67 27.10
C LEU A 112 0.23 -4.58 26.04
N GLU A 113 1.41 -3.98 25.97
CA GLU A 113 1.81 -3.19 24.80
C GLU A 113 2.34 -4.15 23.72
N THR A 114 1.55 -4.36 22.66
CA THR A 114 1.93 -5.22 21.54
C THR A 114 2.68 -4.45 20.45
N VAL A 115 3.84 -4.97 20.02
CA VAL A 115 4.58 -4.43 18.87
C VAL A 115 4.25 -5.23 17.61
N TRP A 116 3.85 -4.53 16.54
CA TRP A 116 3.51 -5.11 15.25
C TRP A 116 4.70 -4.99 14.30
N TYR A 117 5.18 -6.11 13.77
CA TYR A 117 6.27 -6.17 12.82
C TYR A 117 5.74 -6.41 11.41
N LEU A 118 6.06 -5.49 10.50
CA LEU A 118 5.72 -5.57 9.09
C LEU A 118 6.97 -5.83 8.26
N ALA A 119 6.89 -6.79 7.35
CA ALA A 119 7.96 -7.05 6.40
C ALA A 119 7.97 -5.99 5.29
N THR A 120 9.13 -5.44 4.98
CA THR A 120 9.37 -4.63 3.77
C THR A 120 10.26 -5.40 2.82
N SER A 121 10.14 -5.16 1.52
CA SER A 121 11.03 -5.76 0.51
C SER A 121 12.44 -5.15 0.49
N GLY A 122 12.69 -4.10 1.29
CA GLY A 122 13.96 -3.37 1.33
C GLY A 122 14.35 -2.71 -0.01
N THR A 123 15.14 -1.64 0.06
CA THR A 123 15.85 -1.07 -1.10
C THR A 123 17.08 -1.91 -1.49
N THR A 124 17.57 -2.73 -0.56
CA THR A 124 18.75 -3.60 -0.69
C THR A 124 18.43 -5.03 -1.15
N GLY A 125 17.16 -5.33 -1.45
CA GLY A 125 16.69 -6.66 -1.87
C GLY A 125 16.38 -7.61 -0.72
N THR A 126 17.07 -7.51 0.42
CA THR A 126 16.78 -8.31 1.61
C THR A 126 15.58 -7.76 2.40
N PRO A 127 14.52 -8.55 2.62
CA PRO A 127 13.38 -8.13 3.41
C PRO A 127 13.72 -7.86 4.88
N LYS A 128 13.02 -6.90 5.50
CA LYS A 128 13.30 -6.43 6.88
C LYS A 128 12.04 -6.29 7.71
N TRP A 129 12.16 -6.52 9.01
CA TRP A 129 11.09 -6.29 9.99
C TRP A 129 11.08 -4.84 10.46
N ILE A 130 9.96 -4.17 10.27
CA ILE A 130 9.74 -2.79 10.71
C ILE A 130 8.70 -2.79 11.84
N PRO A 131 9.08 -2.34 13.05
CA PRO A 131 8.19 -2.32 14.20
C PRO A 131 7.26 -1.11 14.22
N HIS A 132 6.02 -1.36 14.64
CA HIS A 132 4.98 -0.37 14.84
C HIS A 132 4.23 -0.63 16.14
N ARG A 133 3.65 0.45 16.68
CA ARG A 133 2.61 0.35 17.72
C ARG A 133 1.25 0.49 17.08
N PHE A 134 0.23 -0.15 17.64
CA PHE A 134 -1.16 0.01 17.18
C PHE A 134 -1.58 1.48 17.02
N ALA A 135 -1.25 2.32 18.01
CA ALA A 135 -1.52 3.75 17.98
C ALA A 135 -0.86 4.48 16.78
N SER A 136 0.34 4.05 16.38
CA SER A 136 1.04 4.63 15.23
C SER A 136 0.40 4.22 13.90
N LEU A 137 -0.15 3.00 13.82
CA LEU A 137 -0.82 2.46 12.64
C LEU A 137 -2.21 3.09 12.43
N CYS A 138 -2.90 3.43 13.51
CA CYS A 138 -4.27 3.94 13.45
C CYS A 138 -4.36 5.48 13.38
N ARG A 139 -3.23 6.19 13.38
CA ARG A 139 -3.20 7.66 13.52
C ARG A 139 -4.03 8.41 12.46
N ALA A 140 -4.06 7.92 11.22
CA ALA A 140 -4.83 8.56 10.14
C ALA A 140 -6.21 7.96 9.94
N VAL A 141 -6.59 6.95 10.74
CA VAL A 141 -7.91 6.35 10.67
C VAL A 141 -8.94 7.38 11.06
N LYS A 142 -9.92 7.57 10.18
CA LYS A 142 -11.06 8.43 10.46
C LYS A 142 -12.19 7.57 11.01
N SER A 143 -12.49 7.71 12.30
CA SER A 143 -13.66 7.05 12.89
C SER A 143 -14.93 7.74 12.40
N ASN A 144 -15.88 6.93 11.92
CA ASN A 144 -17.22 7.35 11.58
C ASN A 144 -18.16 6.15 11.75
N PRO A 145 -18.66 5.86 12.96
CA PRO A 145 -19.46 4.65 13.24
C PRO A 145 -20.70 4.48 12.35
N ALA A 146 -21.18 5.55 11.72
CA ALA A 146 -22.29 5.54 10.76
C ALA A 146 -21.84 5.36 9.30
N SER A 147 -20.59 4.97 9.06
CA SER A 147 -20.01 4.82 7.73
C SER A 147 -20.78 3.77 6.93
N ALA A 148 -21.36 4.19 5.80
CA ALA A 148 -21.93 3.31 4.80
C ALA A 148 -20.88 2.79 3.80
N LEU A 149 -19.59 3.01 4.09
CA LEU A 149 -18.53 2.60 3.19
C LEU A 149 -18.37 1.07 3.18
N ARG A 150 -18.06 0.57 1.99
CA ARG A 150 -17.81 -0.82 1.64
C ARG A 150 -16.47 -0.83 0.93
N TRP A 151 -15.41 -1.08 1.70
CA TRP A 151 -14.02 -1.00 1.27
C TRP A 151 -13.61 -2.27 0.54
N GLY A 152 -13.22 -2.15 -0.74
CA GLY A 152 -12.50 -3.21 -1.42
C GLY A 152 -11.03 -3.24 -0.99
N LEU A 153 -10.62 -4.32 -0.34
CA LEU A 153 -9.24 -4.58 0.05
C LEU A 153 -8.45 -5.07 -1.17
N CYS A 154 -7.76 -4.17 -1.88
CA CYS A 154 -6.99 -4.56 -3.07
C CYS A 154 -5.53 -4.93 -2.78
N TYR A 155 -5.11 -4.79 -1.53
CA TYR A 155 -3.75 -5.06 -1.07
C TYR A 155 -3.73 -6.21 -0.08
N GLN A 156 -2.56 -6.81 0.09
CA GLN A 156 -2.33 -7.89 1.01
C GLN A 156 -2.38 -7.32 2.44
N PRO A 157 -3.25 -7.82 3.32
CA PRO A 157 -3.56 -7.18 4.60
C PRO A 157 -2.40 -7.23 5.61
N TYR A 158 -1.43 -8.13 5.41
CA TYR A 158 -0.19 -8.19 6.19
C TYR A 158 0.88 -7.18 5.72
N ARG A 159 0.64 -6.43 4.63
CA ARG A 159 1.49 -5.32 4.18
C ARG A 159 0.91 -3.99 4.63
N PHE A 160 1.75 -2.97 4.74
CA PHE A 160 1.37 -1.65 5.24
C PHE A 160 0.09 -1.09 4.60
N ALA A 161 0.00 -1.04 3.26
CA ALA A 161 -1.16 -0.49 2.58
C ALA A 161 -2.46 -1.29 2.84
N GLY A 162 -2.40 -2.63 2.80
CA GLY A 162 -3.56 -3.47 3.09
C GLY A 162 -3.99 -3.38 4.54
N LEU A 163 -3.02 -3.35 5.46
CA LEU A 163 -3.28 -3.16 6.87
C LEU A 163 -3.99 -1.82 7.14
N GLN A 164 -3.58 -0.74 6.47
CA GLN A 164 -4.23 0.57 6.62
C GLN A 164 -5.71 0.54 6.18
N VAL A 165 -6.04 -0.17 5.09
CA VAL A 165 -7.43 -0.34 4.64
C VAL A 165 -8.23 -1.18 5.62
N LEU A 166 -7.65 -2.29 6.11
CA LEU A 166 -8.26 -3.16 7.09
C LEU A 166 -8.57 -2.41 8.39
N LEU A 167 -7.60 -1.66 8.93
CA LEU A 167 -7.77 -0.85 10.14
C LEU A 167 -8.78 0.28 9.93
N GLN A 168 -8.72 0.99 8.78
CA GLN A 168 -9.68 2.02 8.44
C GLN A 168 -11.11 1.46 8.38
N SER A 169 -11.31 0.27 7.82
CA SER A 169 -12.63 -0.36 7.76
C SER A 169 -13.11 -0.76 9.15
N ALA A 170 -12.31 -1.53 9.89
CA ALA A 170 -12.66 -2.06 11.19
C ALA A 170 -12.98 -0.95 12.22
N LEU A 171 -12.13 0.08 12.30
CA LEU A 171 -12.27 1.14 13.30
C LEU A 171 -13.29 2.22 12.92
N SER A 172 -13.72 2.28 11.65
CA SER A 172 -14.80 3.17 11.23
C SER A 172 -16.17 2.51 11.22
N GLY A 173 -16.27 1.19 11.44
CA GLY A 173 -17.56 0.49 11.37
C GLY A 173 -18.01 0.24 9.92
N ALA A 174 -17.12 0.46 8.96
CA ALA A 174 -17.32 0.16 7.56
C ALA A 174 -17.14 -1.34 7.29
N CYS A 175 -17.71 -1.78 6.17
CA CYS A 175 -17.60 -3.17 5.73
C CYS A 175 -16.36 -3.37 4.85
N LEU A 176 -15.60 -4.43 5.10
CA LEU A 176 -14.42 -4.83 4.32
C LEU A 176 -14.79 -5.97 3.37
N ILE A 177 -14.41 -5.84 2.11
CA ILE A 177 -14.61 -6.85 1.07
C ILE A 177 -13.23 -7.25 0.56
N ASP A 178 -12.89 -8.53 0.74
CA ASP A 178 -11.60 -9.05 0.26
C ASP A 178 -11.59 -9.12 -1.27
N ALA A 179 -10.70 -8.33 -1.87
CA ALA A 179 -10.40 -8.35 -3.28
C ALA A 179 -8.87 -8.30 -3.47
N SER A 180 -8.12 -8.89 -2.53
CA SER A 180 -6.66 -8.80 -2.47
C SER A 180 -5.98 -9.74 -3.48
N SER A 181 -6.73 -10.71 -3.98
CA SER A 181 -6.34 -11.67 -5.02
C SER A 181 -7.13 -11.47 -6.32
N GLY A 182 -6.67 -12.14 -7.38
CA GLY A 182 -7.29 -12.13 -8.70
C GLY A 182 -6.88 -10.94 -9.58
N ASP A 183 -7.17 -11.08 -10.88
CA ASP A 183 -6.95 -10.06 -11.90
C ASP A 183 -7.99 -8.93 -11.83
N ALA A 184 -7.84 -7.91 -12.69
CA ALA A 184 -8.73 -6.76 -12.70
C ALA A 184 -10.20 -7.11 -13.01
N HIS A 185 -10.46 -8.08 -13.89
CA HIS A 185 -11.82 -8.50 -14.23
C HIS A 185 -12.47 -9.29 -13.08
N GLN A 186 -11.72 -10.21 -12.46
CA GLN A 186 -12.16 -10.95 -11.28
C GLN A 186 -12.49 -9.99 -10.12
N ARG A 187 -11.63 -8.99 -9.88
CA ARG A 187 -11.89 -7.95 -8.87
C ARG A 187 -13.13 -7.12 -9.19
N MET A 188 -13.35 -6.75 -10.45
CA MET A 188 -14.56 -6.04 -10.87
C MET A 188 -15.84 -6.85 -10.59
N GLN A 189 -15.81 -8.17 -10.77
CA GLN A 189 -16.94 -9.04 -10.42
C GLN A 189 -17.24 -9.00 -8.91
N VAL A 190 -16.21 -9.06 -8.07
CA VAL A 190 -16.33 -8.92 -6.61
C VAL A 190 -16.90 -7.54 -6.25
N PHE A 191 -16.36 -6.47 -6.83
CA PHE A 191 -16.81 -5.11 -6.55
C PHE A 191 -18.28 -4.88 -6.89
N LYS A 192 -18.74 -5.40 -8.03
CA LYS A 192 -20.14 -5.33 -8.45
C LYS A 192 -21.04 -6.16 -7.53
N ARG A 193 -20.66 -7.41 -7.27
CA ARG A 193 -21.42 -8.33 -6.42
C ARG A 193 -21.67 -7.76 -5.03
N TYR A 194 -20.64 -7.18 -4.43
CA TYR A 194 -20.69 -6.67 -3.06
C TYR A 194 -20.90 -5.15 -2.98
N GLN A 195 -21.25 -4.49 -4.08
CA GLN A 195 -21.56 -3.05 -4.12
C GLN A 195 -20.48 -2.19 -3.45
N VAL A 196 -19.21 -2.45 -3.81
CA VAL A 196 -18.07 -1.70 -3.28
C VAL A 196 -18.20 -0.23 -3.68
N ASN A 197 -18.09 0.65 -2.69
CA ASN A 197 -18.22 2.10 -2.85
C ASN A 197 -16.98 2.87 -2.34
N ALA A 198 -15.98 2.17 -1.79
CA ALA A 198 -14.69 2.73 -1.45
C ALA A 198 -13.56 1.80 -1.89
N LEU A 199 -12.54 2.34 -2.56
CA LEU A 199 -11.40 1.57 -3.05
C LEU A 199 -10.07 2.22 -2.67
N SER A 200 -9.12 1.37 -2.28
CA SER A 200 -7.71 1.73 -2.16
C SER A 200 -6.89 0.81 -3.05
N ALA A 201 -6.17 1.38 -4.00
CA ALA A 201 -5.41 0.62 -4.99
C ALA A 201 -4.19 1.41 -5.47
N THR A 202 -3.20 0.71 -6.00
CA THR A 202 -2.06 1.40 -6.63
C THR A 202 -2.49 2.10 -7.92
N PRO A 203 -1.81 3.18 -8.34
CA PRO A 203 -1.96 3.75 -9.68
C PRO A 203 -1.97 2.70 -10.81
N SER A 204 -1.09 1.69 -10.74
CA SER A 204 -1.07 0.61 -11.73
C SER A 204 -2.35 -0.23 -11.75
N LEU A 205 -2.88 -0.62 -10.58
CA LEU A 205 -4.15 -1.33 -10.50
C LEU A 205 -5.34 -0.45 -10.95
N TRP A 206 -5.35 0.84 -10.62
CA TRP A 206 -6.39 1.75 -11.12
C TRP A 206 -6.43 1.81 -12.66
N ARG A 207 -5.26 1.80 -13.33
CA ARG A 207 -5.19 1.71 -14.80
C ARG A 207 -5.72 0.37 -15.31
N GLN A 208 -5.38 -0.74 -14.66
CA GLN A 208 -5.91 -2.06 -15.01
C GLN A 208 -7.44 -2.11 -14.85
N LEU A 209 -7.99 -1.53 -13.78
CA LEU A 209 -9.44 -1.44 -13.56
C LEU A 209 -10.12 -0.57 -14.62
N LEU A 210 -9.51 0.57 -15.02
CA LEU A 210 -10.01 1.40 -16.12
C LEU A 210 -10.06 0.63 -17.45
N MET A 211 -9.06 -0.21 -17.72
CA MET A 211 -9.00 -1.03 -18.94
C MET A 211 -10.12 -2.06 -19.04
N THR A 212 -10.75 -2.45 -17.92
CA THR A 212 -11.92 -3.34 -17.96
C THR A 212 -13.15 -2.68 -18.60
N ASN A 213 -13.16 -1.34 -18.72
CA ASN A 213 -14.30 -0.50 -19.13
C ASN A 213 -15.56 -0.67 -18.25
N GLN A 214 -15.44 -1.30 -17.09
CA GLN A 214 -16.56 -1.58 -16.18
C GLN A 214 -16.51 -0.73 -14.91
N LEU A 215 -15.45 0.06 -14.72
CA LEU A 215 -15.21 0.80 -13.48
C LEU A 215 -16.35 1.79 -13.19
N ALA A 216 -16.90 2.44 -14.22
CA ALA A 216 -17.99 3.41 -14.12
C ALA A 216 -19.31 2.83 -13.57
N GLU A 217 -19.46 1.50 -13.58
CA GLU A 217 -20.65 0.82 -13.07
C GLU A 217 -20.67 0.72 -11.54
N LEU A 218 -19.56 1.03 -10.86
CA LEU A 218 -19.46 0.98 -9.41
C LEU A 218 -19.97 2.27 -8.76
N PRO A 219 -20.66 2.19 -7.60
CA PRO A 219 -21.14 3.34 -6.87
C PRO A 219 -20.02 3.98 -6.01
N LEU A 220 -18.85 4.25 -6.58
CA LEU A 220 -17.70 4.73 -5.81
C LEU A 220 -17.95 6.14 -5.24
N LEU A 221 -17.79 6.25 -3.93
CA LEU A 221 -17.82 7.49 -3.15
C LEU A 221 -16.42 7.92 -2.71
N GLN A 222 -15.47 6.98 -2.61
CA GLN A 222 -14.11 7.25 -2.19
C GLN A 222 -13.08 6.43 -2.96
N LEU A 223 -12.13 7.12 -3.58
CA LEU A 223 -11.04 6.54 -4.35
C LEU A 223 -9.73 6.97 -3.71
N THR A 224 -8.90 6.01 -3.34
CA THR A 224 -7.58 6.27 -2.77
C THR A 224 -6.49 5.60 -3.60
N LEU A 225 -5.44 6.35 -3.90
CA LEU A 225 -4.27 5.86 -4.62
C LEU A 225 -3.07 5.83 -3.68
N GLY A 226 -2.33 4.73 -3.62
CA GLY A 226 -1.18 4.65 -2.73
C GLY A 226 -0.16 3.59 -3.14
N GLY A 227 1.07 3.74 -2.67
CA GLY A 227 2.16 2.79 -2.89
C GLY A 227 2.97 2.98 -4.17
N GLU A 228 2.48 3.78 -5.13
CA GLU A 228 3.20 4.26 -6.32
C GLU A 228 2.87 5.74 -6.54
N ILE A 229 3.57 6.39 -7.46
CA ILE A 229 3.33 7.80 -7.79
C ILE A 229 2.01 7.92 -8.58
N ALA A 230 1.09 8.75 -8.08
CA ALA A 230 -0.12 9.13 -8.80
C ALA A 230 0.18 10.27 -9.78
N ASP A 231 0.10 10.00 -11.08
CA ASP A 231 0.27 10.97 -12.15
C ASP A 231 -1.01 11.77 -12.43
N GLN A 232 -0.84 12.94 -13.03
CA GLN A 232 -1.96 13.84 -13.33
C GLN A 232 -2.99 13.24 -14.31
N PRO A 233 -2.59 12.59 -15.44
CA PRO A 233 -3.55 11.93 -16.33
C PRO A 233 -4.49 10.96 -15.61
N LEU A 234 -3.96 10.10 -14.73
CA LEU A 234 -4.79 9.16 -13.96
C LEU A 234 -5.75 9.87 -13.01
N LEU A 235 -5.26 10.85 -12.23
CA LEU A 235 -6.09 11.62 -11.30
C LEU A 235 -7.24 12.32 -12.03
N THR A 236 -6.94 13.01 -13.13
CA THR A 236 -7.93 13.68 -13.97
C THR A 236 -8.97 12.69 -14.49
N LYS A 237 -8.54 11.51 -14.97
CA LYS A 237 -9.45 10.49 -15.50
C LYS A 237 -10.41 9.96 -14.44
N LEU A 238 -9.92 9.69 -13.23
CA LEU A 238 -10.73 9.20 -12.12
C LEU A 238 -11.73 10.26 -11.64
N GLN A 239 -11.32 11.53 -11.55
CA GLN A 239 -12.22 12.63 -11.18
C GLN A 239 -13.32 12.86 -12.22
N GLN A 240 -13.00 12.73 -13.52
CA GLN A 240 -14.00 12.82 -14.58
C GLN A 240 -15.00 11.65 -14.52
N LEU A 241 -14.53 10.44 -14.21
CA LEU A 241 -15.38 9.26 -14.12
C LEU A 241 -16.28 9.27 -12.89
N PHE A 242 -15.80 9.87 -11.78
CA PHE A 242 -16.49 9.93 -10.50
C PHE A 242 -16.50 11.36 -9.94
N PRO A 243 -17.27 12.29 -10.54
CA PRO A 243 -17.23 13.71 -10.19
C PRO A 243 -17.73 14.03 -8.77
N THR A 244 -18.55 13.15 -8.18
CA THR A 244 -19.06 13.30 -6.81
C THR A 244 -18.21 12.56 -5.78
N ALA A 245 -17.27 11.73 -6.21
CA ALA A 245 -16.45 10.92 -5.32
C ALA A 245 -15.24 11.70 -4.80
N ARG A 246 -14.79 11.32 -3.61
CA ARG A 246 -13.55 11.83 -3.03
C ARG A 246 -12.37 11.08 -3.62
N VAL A 247 -11.58 11.75 -4.45
CA VAL A 247 -10.33 11.21 -5.00
C VAL A 247 -9.16 11.77 -4.19
N LEU A 248 -8.31 10.89 -3.65
CA LEU A 248 -7.08 11.26 -2.95
C LEU A 248 -5.93 10.31 -3.24
N HIS A 249 -4.70 10.81 -3.25
CA HIS A 249 -3.50 9.98 -3.21
C HIS A 249 -2.79 10.11 -1.87
N ILE A 250 -2.23 8.99 -1.42
CA ILE A 250 -1.65 8.82 -0.09
C ILE A 250 -0.17 8.51 -0.27
N TYR A 251 0.66 9.31 0.39
CA TYR A 251 2.05 8.97 0.63
C TYR A 251 2.16 8.29 1.99
N ALA A 252 2.78 7.12 2.04
CA ALA A 252 3.14 6.41 3.26
C ALA A 252 4.31 5.47 2.99
N SER A 253 5.08 5.16 4.03
CA SER A 253 6.12 4.13 3.98
C SER A 253 6.01 3.26 5.22
N THR A 254 6.51 2.03 5.14
CA THR A 254 6.54 1.19 6.32
C THR A 254 7.49 1.79 7.36
N GLU A 255 8.60 2.40 6.95
CA GLU A 255 9.62 2.96 7.83
C GLU A 255 9.16 4.22 8.59
N ALA A 256 8.48 5.15 7.92
CA ALA A 256 7.97 6.39 8.54
C ALA A 256 6.53 6.22 9.08
N GLY A 257 5.90 5.08 8.80
CA GLY A 257 4.51 4.82 9.10
C GLY A 257 3.56 5.63 8.22
N VAL A 258 2.41 5.98 8.79
CA VAL A 258 1.38 6.70 8.03
C VAL A 258 1.93 8.07 7.63
N GLY A 259 1.85 8.42 6.34
CA GLY A 259 2.27 9.73 5.85
C GLY A 259 1.11 10.70 5.75
N PHE A 260 0.96 11.32 4.58
CA PHE A 260 -0.05 12.34 4.29
C PHE A 260 -0.93 11.94 3.10
N SER A 261 -2.08 12.60 2.98
CA SER A 261 -2.98 12.46 1.84
C SER A 261 -3.21 13.80 1.15
N VAL A 262 -3.32 13.76 -0.17
CA VAL A 262 -3.57 14.92 -1.02
C VAL A 262 -4.89 14.70 -1.74
N SER A 263 -5.77 15.70 -1.72
CA SER A 263 -7.14 15.60 -2.24
C SER A 263 -7.54 16.77 -3.13
N ASP A 264 -6.58 17.55 -3.62
CA ASP A 264 -6.80 18.70 -4.50
C ASP A 264 -6.85 18.33 -5.99
N GLY A 265 -6.79 17.03 -6.30
CA GLY A 265 -6.79 16.51 -7.68
C GLY A 265 -5.48 16.69 -8.44
N GLN A 266 -4.42 17.20 -7.80
CA GLN A 266 -3.17 17.51 -8.47
C GLN A 266 -2.03 16.58 -8.05
N ALA A 267 -1.22 16.14 -9.02
CA ALA A 267 -0.06 15.29 -8.77
C ALA A 267 0.93 15.94 -7.78
N GLY A 268 1.61 15.09 -7.00
CA GLY A 268 2.48 15.56 -5.91
C GLY A 268 1.71 16.24 -4.78
N PHE A 269 2.36 17.10 -4.02
CA PHE A 269 1.75 17.85 -2.92
C PHE A 269 2.17 19.34 -2.93
N PRO A 270 1.41 20.26 -2.31
CA PRO A 270 1.75 21.68 -2.29
C PRO A 270 3.09 21.95 -1.61
N GLU A 271 3.94 22.78 -2.22
CA GLU A 271 5.25 23.17 -1.68
C GLU A 271 5.16 23.81 -0.29
N ALA A 272 4.10 24.59 -0.04
CA ALA A 272 3.84 25.21 1.25
C ALA A 272 3.79 24.21 2.42
N TRP A 273 3.55 22.92 2.17
CA TRP A 273 3.53 21.90 3.21
C TRP A 273 4.92 21.59 3.77
N LEU A 274 6.00 21.91 3.06
CA LEU A 274 7.38 21.80 3.59
C LEU A 274 7.64 22.75 4.77
N GLN A 275 6.81 23.79 4.93
CA GLN A 275 6.91 24.76 6.02
C GLN A 275 5.82 24.56 7.08
N GLN A 276 5.01 23.51 6.97
CA GLN A 276 3.85 23.27 7.83
C GLN A 276 3.93 21.91 8.50
N THR A 277 3.35 21.81 9.70
CA THR A 277 3.06 20.51 10.29
C THR A 277 1.70 20.04 9.79
N ARG A 278 1.66 18.94 9.04
CA ARG A 278 0.44 18.39 8.43
C ARG A 278 0.15 17.01 9.00
N SER A 279 -1.01 16.82 9.62
CA SER A 279 -1.40 15.55 10.24
C SER A 279 -0.36 15.02 11.24
N GLY A 280 0.31 15.95 11.95
CA GLY A 280 1.39 15.67 12.89
C GLY A 280 2.75 15.41 12.25
N ILE A 281 2.88 15.49 10.93
CA ILE A 281 4.13 15.24 10.22
C ILE A 281 4.79 16.56 9.80
N GLN A 282 6.11 16.64 9.96
CA GLN A 282 6.92 17.68 9.33
C GLN A 282 7.71 17.09 8.16
N MET A 283 7.93 17.89 7.12
CA MET A 283 8.60 17.46 5.90
C MET A 283 9.67 18.46 5.51
N ARG A 284 10.76 17.97 4.92
CA ARG A 284 11.80 18.80 4.29
C ARG A 284 12.38 18.09 3.09
N ILE A 285 13.12 18.82 2.26
CA ILE A 285 13.91 18.26 1.16
C ILE A 285 15.39 18.45 1.53
N ASN A 286 16.19 17.38 1.47
CA ASN A 286 17.63 17.46 1.74
C ASN A 286 18.44 17.91 0.51
N ALA A 287 19.77 17.99 0.64
CA ALA A 287 20.67 18.43 -0.43
C ALA A 287 20.67 17.49 -1.64
N GLU A 288 20.35 16.21 -1.44
CA GLU A 288 20.23 15.17 -2.45
C GLU A 288 18.85 15.13 -3.12
N HIS A 289 17.98 16.10 -2.83
CA HIS A 289 16.60 16.16 -3.30
C HIS A 289 15.71 15.00 -2.83
N HIS A 290 16.03 14.35 -1.71
CA HIS A 290 15.16 13.38 -1.09
C HIS A 290 14.12 14.05 -0.20
N LEU A 291 12.91 13.50 -0.19
CA LEU A 291 11.92 13.82 0.83
C LEU A 291 12.37 13.24 2.18
N CYS A 292 12.45 14.09 3.20
CA CYS A 292 12.67 13.66 4.58
C CYS A 292 11.41 13.92 5.40
N ILE A 293 11.06 12.97 6.26
CA ILE A 293 9.82 12.98 7.03
C ILE A 293 10.12 12.82 8.51
N LYS A 294 9.59 13.74 9.31
CA LYS A 294 9.56 13.63 10.77
C LYS A 294 8.16 13.20 11.21
N PRO A 295 7.99 11.94 11.64
CA PRO A 295 6.69 11.43 12.06
C PRO A 295 6.25 12.08 13.38
N ALA A 296 4.93 12.15 13.59
CA ALA A 296 4.31 12.73 14.79
C ALA A 296 4.73 12.05 16.10
N THR A 297 5.03 10.75 16.00
CA THR A 297 5.43 9.89 17.12
C THR A 297 6.79 9.33 16.80
N VAL A 298 7.65 9.26 17.82
CA VAL A 298 8.95 8.60 17.70
C VAL A 298 8.73 7.16 17.22
N PRO A 299 9.32 6.76 16.07
CA PRO A 299 9.23 5.39 15.60
C PRO A 299 9.74 4.43 16.68
N VAL A 300 9.22 3.21 16.69
CA VAL A 300 9.87 2.15 17.48
C VAL A 300 11.27 1.97 16.91
N ARG A 301 12.30 2.15 17.74
CA ARG A 301 13.69 2.10 17.29
C ARG A 301 13.96 0.75 16.63
N SER A 302 14.50 0.78 15.43
CA SER A 302 15.05 -0.38 14.76
C SER A 302 16.35 0.02 14.07
N GLN A 303 17.25 -0.93 13.89
CA GLN A 303 18.49 -0.74 13.13
C GLN A 303 18.26 -0.34 11.65
N HIS A 304 17.01 -0.39 11.18
CA HIS A 304 16.63 -0.14 9.80
C HIS A 304 15.96 1.22 9.58
N ILE A 305 15.60 1.93 10.66
CA ILE A 305 15.07 3.29 10.60
C ILE A 305 16.16 4.23 11.09
N VAL A 306 16.85 4.88 10.16
CA VAL A 306 17.84 5.91 10.48
C VAL A 306 17.10 7.23 10.63
N VAL A 307 17.18 7.79 11.85
CA VAL A 307 16.62 9.10 12.18
C VAL A 307 17.79 10.04 12.44
N ASP A 308 17.78 11.21 11.79
CA ASP A 308 18.80 12.23 12.01
C ASP A 308 18.63 12.93 13.38
N ALA A 309 19.56 13.84 13.69
CA ALA A 309 19.57 14.58 14.96
C ALA A 309 18.29 15.41 15.18
N ASP A 310 17.61 15.82 14.10
CA ASP A 310 16.41 16.64 14.14
C ASP A 310 15.12 15.81 14.18
N GLY A 311 15.23 14.48 14.10
CA GLY A 311 14.09 13.56 14.15
C GLY A 311 13.51 13.21 12.78
N PHE A 312 14.19 13.53 11.67
CA PHE A 312 13.73 13.19 10.32
C PHE A 312 14.30 11.86 9.83
N ILE A 313 13.49 11.15 9.07
CA ILE A 313 13.85 9.94 8.33
C ILE A 313 14.03 10.34 6.86
N ASP A 314 15.17 10.01 6.25
CA ASP A 314 15.35 10.09 4.81
C ASP A 314 14.58 8.93 4.14
N THR A 315 13.58 9.24 3.32
CA THR A 315 12.76 8.23 2.66
C THR A 315 13.39 7.67 1.39
N SER A 316 14.48 8.29 0.92
CA SER A 316 15.15 8.01 -0.37
C SER A 316 14.24 8.16 -1.58
N ASP A 317 13.10 8.85 -1.44
CA ASP A 317 12.24 9.22 -2.55
C ASP A 317 12.69 10.58 -3.09
N VAL A 318 13.14 10.60 -4.34
CA VAL A 318 13.64 11.79 -5.04
C VAL A 318 12.46 12.64 -5.48
N VAL A 319 12.52 13.93 -5.20
CA VAL A 319 11.47 14.89 -5.51
C VAL A 319 11.99 16.11 -6.26
N GLN A 320 11.10 16.81 -6.94
CA GLN A 320 11.38 18.07 -7.62
C GLN A 320 10.32 19.12 -7.27
N LEU A 321 10.77 20.36 -7.07
CA LEU A 321 9.88 21.52 -6.99
C LEU A 321 9.53 22.02 -8.40
N LYS A 322 8.24 22.08 -8.70
CA LYS A 322 7.74 22.61 -9.98
C LYS A 322 6.37 23.24 -9.76
N SER A 323 6.22 24.50 -10.17
CA SER A 323 4.94 25.24 -10.13
C SER A 323 4.25 25.22 -8.75
N GLY A 324 5.00 25.45 -7.68
CA GLY A 324 4.47 25.47 -6.31
C GLY A 324 4.10 24.09 -5.74
N ARG A 325 4.59 23.00 -6.35
CA ARG A 325 4.36 21.63 -5.90
C ARG A 325 5.65 20.84 -5.79
N VAL A 326 5.65 19.87 -4.88
CA VAL A 326 6.65 18.82 -4.76
C VAL A 326 6.16 17.61 -5.54
N LEU A 327 6.84 17.27 -6.63
CA LEU A 327 6.55 16.13 -7.48
C LEU A 327 7.54 15.00 -7.21
N PHE A 328 7.05 13.76 -7.17
CA PHE A 328 7.90 12.59 -7.01
C PHE A 328 8.50 12.16 -8.35
N LEU A 329 9.81 11.90 -8.36
CA LEU A 329 10.56 11.45 -9.53
C LEU A 329 10.88 9.96 -9.51
N GLY A 330 10.88 9.33 -8.34
CA GLY A 330 11.22 7.91 -8.16
C GLY A 330 12.06 7.70 -6.91
N ARG A 331 12.71 6.54 -6.80
CA ARG A 331 13.64 6.26 -5.69
C ARG A 331 15.09 6.45 -6.09
N ALA A 332 15.91 6.89 -5.13
CA ALA A 332 17.33 7.13 -5.32
C ALA A 332 18.09 5.87 -5.79
N ASN A 333 17.75 4.71 -5.22
CA ASN A 333 18.35 3.42 -5.57
C ASN A 333 17.73 2.76 -6.83
N GLY A 334 16.66 3.33 -7.39
CA GLY A 334 15.96 2.80 -8.57
C GLY A 334 16.42 3.41 -9.89
N ALA A 335 17.39 4.33 -9.87
CA ALA A 335 17.85 5.05 -11.05
C ALA A 335 18.64 4.15 -12.02
N ILE A 336 18.35 4.28 -13.32
CA ILE A 336 19.13 3.71 -14.41
C ILE A 336 20.37 4.59 -14.62
N ASN A 337 21.55 3.98 -14.75
CA ASN A 337 22.79 4.69 -15.02
C ASN A 337 23.15 4.64 -16.51
N VAL A 338 22.96 5.76 -17.22
CA VAL A 338 23.19 5.88 -18.66
C VAL A 338 24.38 6.79 -18.91
N GLY A 339 25.54 6.20 -19.17
CA GLY A 339 26.78 6.95 -19.43
C GLY A 339 27.16 7.90 -18.28
N GLY A 340 26.91 7.50 -17.03
CA GLY A 340 27.13 8.31 -15.83
C GLY A 340 25.94 9.18 -15.40
N ASN A 341 24.93 9.34 -16.26
CA ASN A 341 23.74 10.12 -15.93
C ASN A 341 22.68 9.26 -15.23
N LYS A 342 22.04 9.83 -14.20
CA LYS A 342 20.94 9.19 -13.48
C LYS A 342 19.62 9.43 -14.20
N VAL A 343 18.92 8.36 -14.53
CA VAL A 343 17.57 8.39 -15.11
C VAL A 343 16.61 7.71 -14.14
N HIS A 344 15.59 8.44 -13.70
CA HIS A 344 14.53 7.85 -12.89
C HIS A 344 13.46 7.24 -13.80
N PRO A 345 13.22 5.90 -13.74
CA PRO A 345 12.24 5.25 -14.60
C PRO A 345 10.84 5.86 -14.49
N GLU A 346 10.41 6.17 -13.27
CA GLU A 346 9.08 6.71 -12.99
C GLU A 346 8.86 8.06 -13.67
N GLN A 347 9.90 8.90 -13.75
CA GLN A 347 9.83 10.18 -14.47
C GLN A 347 9.58 9.95 -15.97
N VAL A 348 10.24 8.94 -16.56
CA VAL A 348 10.05 8.60 -17.97
C VAL A 348 8.64 8.02 -18.20
N GLU A 349 8.20 7.12 -17.32
CA GLU A 349 6.86 6.53 -17.33
C GLU A 349 5.77 7.61 -17.29
N GLN A 350 5.89 8.59 -16.38
CA GLN A 350 4.96 9.71 -16.26
C GLN A 350 4.84 10.52 -17.55
N VAL A 351 5.92 10.69 -18.31
CA VAL A 351 5.88 11.38 -19.60
C VAL A 351 5.22 10.51 -20.67
N LEU A 352 5.55 9.22 -20.74
CA LEU A 352 4.92 8.29 -21.68
C LEU A 352 3.40 8.18 -21.46
N LEU A 353 2.96 8.15 -20.19
CA LEU A 353 1.55 8.06 -19.79
C LEU A 353 0.72 9.31 -20.13
N GLN A 354 1.35 10.42 -20.54
CA GLN A 354 0.61 11.59 -21.03
C GLN A 354 0.10 11.40 -22.47
N HIS A 355 0.63 10.43 -23.22
CA HIS A 355 0.18 10.14 -24.57
C HIS A 355 -1.13 9.34 -24.56
N GLU A 356 -2.16 9.79 -25.29
CA GLU A 356 -3.50 9.18 -25.28
C GLU A 356 -3.56 7.70 -25.69
N ALA A 357 -2.59 7.27 -26.48
CA ALA A 357 -2.45 5.89 -26.95
C ALA A 357 -1.75 4.96 -25.94
N VAL A 358 -1.22 5.45 -24.83
CA VAL A 358 -0.50 4.66 -23.83
C VAL A 358 -1.40 4.39 -22.63
N LEU A 359 -1.70 3.11 -22.37
CA LEU A 359 -2.51 2.69 -21.22
C LEU A 359 -1.65 2.43 -19.98
N GLN A 360 -0.48 1.82 -20.17
CA GLN A 360 0.51 1.59 -19.13
C GLN A 360 1.92 1.66 -19.73
N ALA A 361 2.90 2.03 -18.91
CA ALA A 361 4.31 2.01 -19.29
C ALA A 361 5.17 1.50 -18.13
N ARG A 362 6.16 0.67 -18.46
CA ARG A 362 7.23 0.24 -17.57
C ARG A 362 8.56 0.62 -18.17
N VAL A 363 9.37 1.38 -17.44
CA VAL A 363 10.72 1.75 -17.82
C VAL A 363 11.73 1.02 -16.95
N TYR A 364 12.81 0.56 -17.58
CA TYR A 364 13.89 -0.16 -16.92
C TYR A 364 15.21 0.01 -17.69
N GLY A 365 16.31 -0.28 -16.99
CA GLY A 365 17.65 -0.26 -17.55
C GLY A 365 18.02 -1.59 -18.18
N LYS A 366 18.51 -1.59 -19.41
CA LYS A 366 19.10 -2.77 -20.08
C LYS A 366 20.60 -2.60 -20.22
N ALA A 367 21.39 -3.64 -19.92
CA ALA A 367 22.84 -3.58 -20.00
C ALA A 367 23.33 -3.14 -21.40
N SER A 368 24.37 -2.32 -21.43
CA SER A 368 25.00 -1.80 -22.65
C SER A 368 26.51 -1.72 -22.47
N SER A 369 27.26 -2.26 -23.43
CA SER A 369 28.72 -2.24 -23.43
C SER A 369 29.29 -0.82 -23.57
N VAL A 370 28.53 0.14 -24.10
CA VAL A 370 29.01 1.50 -24.37
C VAL A 370 28.62 2.46 -23.24
N LEU A 371 27.37 2.40 -22.78
CA LEU A 371 26.81 3.36 -21.82
C LEU A 371 26.61 2.78 -20.41
N GLY A 372 26.99 1.52 -20.19
CA GLY A 372 26.65 0.77 -18.98
C GLY A 372 25.20 0.27 -19.04
N GLN A 373 24.23 1.18 -19.15
CA GLN A 373 22.81 0.85 -19.37
C GLN A 373 22.15 1.73 -20.43
N LEU A 374 21.06 1.23 -21.01
CA LEU A 374 20.13 1.93 -21.90
C LEU A 374 18.75 1.99 -21.24
N VAL A 375 18.00 3.04 -21.55
CA VAL A 375 16.59 3.14 -21.18
C VAL A 375 15.75 2.35 -22.17
N VAL A 376 14.93 1.44 -21.67
CA VAL A 376 13.95 0.65 -22.43
C VAL A 376 12.57 0.83 -21.79
N ALA A 377 11.52 0.83 -22.62
CA ALA A 377 10.14 0.91 -22.16
C ALA A 377 9.32 -0.28 -22.69
N ASP A 378 8.62 -0.99 -21.81
CA ASP A 378 7.51 -1.84 -22.22
C ASP A 378 6.20 -1.05 -22.08
N VAL A 379 5.37 -1.11 -23.11
CA VAL A 379 4.21 -0.23 -23.26
C VAL A 379 2.98 -1.04 -23.62
N VAL A 380 1.91 -0.85 -22.85
CA VAL A 380 0.57 -1.32 -23.20
C VAL A 380 -0.09 -0.20 -23.99
N ALA A 381 -0.27 -0.41 -25.29
CA ALA A 381 -0.93 0.56 -26.15
C ALA A 381 -2.45 0.34 -26.14
N LYS A 382 -3.20 1.42 -26.37
CA LYS A 382 -4.65 1.36 -26.54
C LYS A 382 -5.00 0.50 -27.78
N PRO A 383 -6.01 -0.40 -27.70
CA PRO A 383 -6.44 -1.17 -28.86
C PRO A 383 -6.74 -0.27 -30.07
N GLY A 384 -6.24 -0.67 -31.24
CA GLY A 384 -6.39 0.09 -32.49
C GLY A 384 -5.37 1.20 -32.72
N SER A 385 -4.39 1.40 -31.82
CA SER A 385 -3.31 2.38 -32.02
C SER A 385 -2.37 1.99 -33.18
N ASP A 386 -1.89 2.98 -33.95
CA ASP A 386 -0.86 2.77 -34.98
C ASP A 386 0.54 2.62 -34.35
N LEU A 387 0.90 1.38 -34.03
CA LEU A 387 2.18 1.04 -33.39
C LEU A 387 3.41 1.39 -34.25
N LYS A 388 3.26 1.67 -35.55
CA LYS A 388 4.39 2.10 -36.40
C LYS A 388 4.71 3.58 -36.19
N LYS A 389 3.69 4.42 -35.96
CA LYS A 389 3.87 5.86 -35.71
C LYS A 389 4.09 6.19 -34.24
N LEU A 390 3.60 5.35 -33.33
CA LEU A 390 3.66 5.62 -31.90
C LEU A 390 5.09 5.86 -31.35
N PRO A 391 6.16 5.13 -31.77
CA PRO A 391 7.51 5.39 -31.29
C PRO A 391 8.00 6.82 -31.53
N SER A 392 7.74 7.39 -32.72
CA SER A 392 8.20 8.74 -33.04
C SER A 392 7.39 9.80 -32.30
N GLN A 393 6.09 9.57 -32.09
CA GLN A 393 5.23 10.42 -31.27
C GLN A 393 5.68 10.42 -29.79
N LEU A 394 5.97 9.24 -29.23
CA LEU A 394 6.48 9.12 -27.85
C LEU A 394 7.85 9.78 -27.70
N MET A 395 8.75 9.60 -28.67
CA MET A 395 10.05 10.29 -28.66
C MET A 395 9.89 11.82 -28.70
N GLN A 396 9.02 12.34 -29.56
CA GLN A 396 8.73 13.78 -29.63
C GLN A 396 8.17 14.31 -28.32
N LEU A 397 7.22 13.59 -27.71
CA LEU A 397 6.67 13.93 -26.39
C LEU A 397 7.79 13.97 -25.33
N CYS A 398 8.62 12.93 -25.27
CA CYS A 398 9.75 12.88 -24.34
C CYS A 398 10.72 14.06 -24.52
N LEU A 399 11.03 14.47 -25.75
CA LEU A 399 11.92 15.61 -26.03
C LEU A 399 11.40 16.96 -25.49
N THR A 400 10.10 17.08 -25.20
CA THR A 400 9.53 18.32 -24.61
C THR A 400 9.77 18.43 -23.11
N GLN A 401 10.08 17.32 -22.43
CA GLN A 401 10.10 17.25 -20.96
C GLN A 401 11.34 16.55 -20.38
N LEU A 402 12.08 15.81 -21.19
CA LEU A 402 13.21 14.98 -20.78
C LEU A 402 14.47 15.31 -21.58
N GLN A 403 15.61 15.08 -20.95
CA GLN A 403 16.91 15.11 -21.62
C GLN A 403 17.09 13.88 -22.50
N ARG A 404 17.90 14.00 -23.57
CA ARG A 404 18.10 12.92 -24.57
C ARG A 404 18.51 11.58 -23.95
N TYR A 405 19.34 11.58 -22.92
CA TYR A 405 19.81 10.35 -22.26
C TYR A 405 18.72 9.64 -21.43
N GLN A 406 17.59 10.30 -21.14
CA GLN A 406 16.46 9.73 -20.40
C GLN A 406 15.44 9.06 -21.33
N ILE A 407 15.50 9.35 -22.63
CA ILE A 407 14.48 8.91 -23.59
C ILE A 407 14.68 7.42 -23.88
N PRO A 408 13.61 6.59 -23.85
CA PRO A 408 13.72 5.18 -24.21
C PRO A 408 14.31 5.01 -25.61
N THR A 409 15.34 4.18 -25.69
CA THR A 409 15.99 3.81 -26.96
C THR A 409 15.24 2.69 -27.68
N ARG A 410 14.39 1.96 -26.95
CA ARG A 410 13.56 0.87 -27.45
C ARG A 410 12.20 0.88 -26.74
N TYR A 411 11.17 0.53 -27.50
CA TYR A 411 9.81 0.32 -27.02
C TYR A 411 9.42 -1.13 -27.35
N HIS A 412 8.97 -1.88 -26.35
CA HIS A 412 8.34 -3.18 -26.55
C HIS A 412 6.84 -3.06 -26.30
N TRP A 413 6.04 -3.60 -27.22
CA TRP A 413 4.59 -3.59 -27.09
C TRP A 413 4.14 -4.87 -26.40
N VAL A 414 3.45 -4.73 -25.27
CA VAL A 414 2.98 -5.86 -24.46
C VAL A 414 1.48 -5.76 -24.25
N SER A 415 0.82 -6.90 -24.05
CA SER A 415 -0.62 -6.96 -23.75
C SER A 415 -0.93 -6.50 -22.33
N GLU A 416 -0.01 -6.77 -21.39
CA GLU A 416 -0.14 -6.44 -19.97
C GLU A 416 1.23 -6.27 -19.31
N LEU A 417 1.25 -5.63 -18.15
CA LEU A 417 2.44 -5.50 -17.30
C LEU A 417 2.26 -6.30 -16.01
N ALA A 418 3.31 -7.04 -15.65
CA ALA A 418 3.33 -7.83 -14.42
C ALA A 418 3.54 -6.94 -13.19
N ASN A 419 2.77 -7.22 -12.13
CA ASN A 419 2.97 -6.63 -10.81
C ASN A 419 3.86 -7.55 -9.95
N ASN A 420 4.53 -6.98 -8.95
CA ASN A 420 5.26 -7.73 -7.94
C ASN A 420 4.33 -8.22 -6.81
N SER A 421 4.90 -8.95 -5.85
CA SER A 421 4.16 -9.48 -4.67
C SER A 421 3.58 -8.42 -3.73
N SER A 422 3.84 -7.13 -3.96
CA SER A 422 3.22 -6.00 -3.26
C SER A 422 2.15 -5.30 -4.10
N GLY A 423 1.79 -5.86 -5.27
CA GLY A 423 0.82 -5.29 -6.19
C GLY A 423 1.33 -4.08 -6.99
N LYS A 424 2.62 -3.74 -6.90
CA LYS A 424 3.23 -2.64 -7.64
C LYS A 424 3.82 -3.12 -8.94
N LEU A 425 3.99 -2.24 -9.92
CA LEU A 425 4.66 -2.57 -11.18
C LEU A 425 6.04 -3.23 -10.94
N SER A 426 6.25 -4.43 -11.51
CA SER A 426 7.52 -5.15 -11.37
C SER A 426 8.55 -4.63 -12.36
N ARG A 427 9.73 -4.23 -11.87
CA ARG A 427 10.85 -3.74 -12.68
C ARG A 427 11.83 -4.82 -13.15
N LYS A 428 11.65 -6.08 -12.72
CA LYS A 428 12.44 -7.19 -13.26
C LYS A 428 12.05 -7.39 -14.74
N GLU A 429 13.04 -7.61 -15.60
CA GLU A 429 12.81 -7.89 -17.01
C GLU A 429 11.83 -9.06 -17.10
N SER A 430 10.73 -8.86 -17.82
CA SER A 430 9.82 -9.98 -18.09
C SER A 430 10.55 -10.87 -19.09
N ASN A 431 10.75 -12.15 -18.76
CA ASN A 431 11.17 -13.14 -19.74
C ASN A 431 10.00 -13.30 -20.72
N VAL A 432 9.94 -12.44 -21.74
CA VAL A 432 9.05 -12.56 -22.90
C VAL A 432 9.87 -13.05 -24.06
#